data_AF-A0A1U7LTH8-F1
#
_entry.id   AF-A0A1U7LTH8-F1
#
_cell.length_a   1.000
_cell.length_b   1.000
_cell.length_c   1.000
_cell.angle_alpha   90.00
_cell.angle_beta   90.00
_cell.angle_gamma   90.00
#
_symmetry.space_group_name_H-M   'P 1'
#
loop_
_entity.id
_entity.type
_entity.pdbx_description
1 polymer ?
#
loop_
_entity_poly.entity_id
_entity_poly.type
_entity_poly.pdbx_seq_one_letter_code
_entity_poly.pdbx_strand_id
1 'polypeptide(L)'
;MGTHNRRPDIRDLISLEDVMEEMDFGPNGGLIYCFEFLMQNLDWLDEELGEHEDDYLIFDMPGQIELYTHIPVLPSLINHLKLNLHFRLCAAYLLESPFLVDKTKYFAGVMSAMSAMIMMEIPHINIMSKMDLIKGQIKKRELKRYLDPDPLLLADEINSKTNPKFHSLNEAIVQLIDDFNMVSFLPLESGNEESVAAILSYVDDATQWAEDQEPKEPKDEELEGSEEVEI
;
A
#
# COMPACT_ATOMS: atom_id res chain seq x y z
N MET A 1 -18.59 -26.60 8.93
CA MET A 1 -18.10 -27.48 7.85
C MET A 1 -16.91 -26.73 7.27
N GLY A 2 -15.70 -27.26 7.42
CA GLY A 2 -14.47 -26.47 7.39
C GLY A 2 -14.22 -25.81 6.04
N THR A 3 -14.25 -24.48 6.01
CA THR A 3 -13.75 -23.71 4.87
C THR A 3 -12.23 -23.67 4.99
N HIS A 4 -11.57 -24.06 3.91
CA HIS A 4 -10.13 -24.16 3.81
C HIS A 4 -9.49 -22.80 4.05
N ASN A 5 -8.63 -22.72 5.07
CA ASN A 5 -7.72 -21.59 5.30
C ASN A 5 -6.57 -21.63 4.26
N ARG A 6 -6.90 -21.67 2.97
CA ARG A 6 -5.93 -21.57 1.87
C ARG A 6 -5.94 -20.13 1.41
N ARG A 7 -4.80 -19.45 1.55
CA ARG A 7 -4.61 -18.11 1.00
C ARG A 7 -4.44 -18.25 -0.51
N PRO A 8 -5.22 -17.54 -1.34
CA PRO A 8 -5.01 -17.50 -2.78
C PRO A 8 -3.56 -17.13 -3.10
N ASP A 9 -2.94 -17.89 -3.99
CA ASP A 9 -1.55 -17.71 -4.38
C ASP A 9 -1.46 -17.81 -5.91
N ILE A 10 -0.98 -16.76 -6.56
CA ILE A 10 -0.84 -16.71 -8.02
C ILE A 10 0.02 -17.86 -8.56
N ARG A 11 0.90 -18.43 -7.72
CA ARG A 11 1.74 -19.58 -8.09
C ARG A 11 0.94 -20.85 -8.37
N ASP A 12 -0.30 -20.92 -7.88
CA ASP A 12 -1.22 -22.02 -8.21
C ASP A 12 -1.79 -21.88 -9.64
N LEU A 13 -1.80 -20.68 -10.21
CA LEU A 13 -2.18 -20.40 -11.59
C LEU A 13 -0.98 -20.46 -12.54
N ILE A 14 0.12 -19.78 -12.18
CA ILE A 14 1.32 -19.68 -13.02
C ILE A 14 2.59 -19.47 -12.17
N SER A 15 3.62 -20.29 -12.42
CA SER A 15 4.94 -20.17 -11.78
C SER A 15 5.88 -19.30 -12.62
N LEU A 16 6.63 -18.42 -11.95
CA LEU A 16 7.66 -17.62 -12.58
C LEU A 16 8.80 -18.50 -13.12
N GLU A 17 9.18 -19.53 -12.38
CA GLU A 17 10.23 -20.46 -12.77
C GLU A 17 9.89 -21.18 -14.09
N ASP A 18 8.67 -21.71 -14.19
CA ASP A 18 8.19 -22.40 -15.39
C ASP A 18 8.18 -21.46 -16.60
N VAL A 19 7.70 -20.23 -16.42
CA VAL A 19 7.68 -19.21 -17.49
C VAL A 19 9.09 -18.85 -17.95
N MET A 20 10.03 -18.69 -17.03
CA MET A 20 11.41 -18.38 -17.37
C MET A 20 12.07 -19.52 -18.17
N GLU A 21 11.80 -20.77 -17.79
CA GLU A 21 12.33 -21.95 -18.48
C GLU A 21 11.70 -22.16 -19.87
N GLU A 22 10.38 -22.01 -20.00
CA GLU A 22 9.68 -22.27 -21.26
C GLU A 22 9.80 -21.12 -22.27
N MET A 23 9.78 -19.87 -21.80
CA MET A 23 9.77 -18.68 -22.67
C MET A 23 11.14 -18.04 -22.86
N ASP A 24 12.19 -18.58 -22.22
CA ASP A 24 13.56 -18.02 -22.21
C ASP A 24 13.60 -16.54 -21.77
N PHE A 25 12.75 -16.20 -20.80
CA PHE A 25 12.66 -14.86 -20.24
C PHE A 25 13.55 -14.71 -19.00
N GLY A 26 14.09 -13.50 -18.82
CA GLY A 26 14.68 -13.09 -17.55
C GLY A 26 13.61 -12.83 -16.48
N PRO A 27 13.98 -12.67 -15.20
CA PRO A 27 13.04 -12.55 -14.08
C PRO A 27 11.95 -11.47 -14.27
N ASN A 28 12.33 -10.28 -14.74
CA ASN A 28 11.37 -9.19 -14.93
C ASN A 28 10.41 -9.48 -16.11
N GLY A 29 10.91 -10.10 -17.18
CA GLY A 29 10.09 -10.48 -18.34
C GLY A 29 9.13 -11.61 -18.00
N GLY A 30 9.57 -12.58 -17.19
CA GLY A 30 8.73 -13.63 -16.64
C GLY A 30 7.63 -13.07 -15.75
N LEU A 31 7.94 -12.12 -14.85
CA LEU A 31 6.94 -11.48 -13.99
C LEU A 31 5.87 -10.73 -14.79
N ILE A 32 6.28 -9.98 -15.82
CA ILE A 32 5.34 -9.32 -16.73
C ILE A 32 4.39 -10.34 -17.36
N TYR A 33 4.93 -11.44 -17.87
CA TYR A 33 4.13 -12.49 -18.48
C TYR A 33 3.16 -13.15 -17.48
N CYS A 34 3.60 -13.43 -16.25
CA CYS A 34 2.72 -13.95 -15.20
C CYS A 34 1.54 -13.02 -14.93
N PHE A 35 1.78 -11.69 -14.92
CA PHE A 35 0.70 -10.71 -14.78
C PHE A 35 -0.22 -10.65 -15.98
N GLU A 36 0.31 -10.67 -17.20
CA GLU A 36 -0.52 -10.72 -18.41
C GLU A 36 -1.37 -11.98 -18.44
N PHE A 37 -0.83 -13.11 -17.99
CA PHE A 37 -1.57 -14.36 -17.87
C PHE A 37 -2.67 -14.27 -16.81
N LEU A 38 -2.41 -13.70 -15.63
CA LEU A 38 -3.43 -13.43 -14.63
C LEU A 38 -4.57 -12.56 -15.19
N MET A 39 -4.22 -11.51 -15.93
CA MET A 39 -5.21 -10.61 -16.55
C MET A 39 -6.09 -11.30 -17.59
N GLN A 40 -5.61 -12.37 -18.22
CA GLN A 40 -6.40 -13.18 -19.14
C GLN A 40 -7.28 -14.22 -18.43
N ASN A 41 -7.03 -14.49 -17.15
CA ASN A 41 -7.72 -15.49 -16.34
C ASN A 41 -8.23 -14.87 -15.03
N LEU A 42 -8.88 -13.70 -15.11
CA LEU A 42 -9.45 -13.02 -13.92
C LEU A 42 -10.61 -13.79 -13.30
N ASP A 43 -11.27 -14.66 -14.06
CA ASP A 43 -12.26 -15.62 -13.56
C ASP A 43 -11.68 -16.55 -12.50
N TRP A 44 -10.43 -17.00 -12.66
CA TRP A 44 -9.74 -17.77 -11.61
C TRP A 44 -9.57 -16.95 -10.33
N LEU A 45 -9.24 -15.66 -10.46
CA LEU A 45 -9.08 -14.77 -9.30
C LEU A 45 -10.42 -14.56 -8.59
N ASP A 46 -11.51 -14.39 -9.34
CA ASP A 46 -12.86 -14.23 -8.79
C ASP A 46 -13.29 -15.49 -8.02
N GLU A 47 -12.98 -16.69 -8.54
CA GLU A 47 -13.27 -17.96 -7.87
C GLU A 47 -12.44 -18.17 -6.59
N GLU A 48 -11.14 -17.84 -6.62
CA GLU A 48 -10.26 -17.99 -5.46
C GLU A 48 -10.54 -16.98 -4.35
N LEU A 49 -10.96 -15.76 -4.72
CA LEU A 49 -11.41 -14.77 -3.74
C LEU A 49 -12.77 -15.13 -3.17
N GLY A 50 -13.69 -15.67 -3.97
CA GLY A 50 -15.02 -16.07 -3.48
C GLY A 50 -15.79 -14.96 -2.76
N GLU A 51 -16.74 -15.36 -1.90
CA GLU A 51 -17.50 -14.42 -1.07
C GLU A 51 -16.80 -14.24 0.29
N HIS A 52 -16.19 -13.07 0.48
CA HIS A 52 -15.66 -12.63 1.76
C HIS A 52 -16.49 -11.45 2.27
N GLU A 53 -17.38 -11.72 3.22
CA GLU A 53 -18.12 -10.68 3.93
C GLU A 53 -17.30 -10.20 5.14
N ASP A 54 -17.21 -8.87 5.30
CA ASP A 54 -16.68 -8.15 6.47
C ASP A 54 -15.18 -8.27 6.83
N ASP A 55 -14.35 -8.90 5.99
CA ASP A 55 -12.92 -9.08 6.26
C ASP A 55 -12.01 -8.23 5.36
N TYR A 56 -10.81 -7.93 5.87
CA TYR A 56 -9.74 -7.31 5.09
C TYR A 56 -9.08 -8.31 4.14
N LEU A 57 -9.08 -7.99 2.85
CA LEU A 57 -8.27 -8.67 1.84
C LEU A 57 -6.98 -7.88 1.58
N ILE A 58 -5.84 -8.51 1.86
CA ILE A 58 -4.51 -7.94 1.64
C ILE A 58 -3.92 -8.59 0.39
N PHE A 59 -3.73 -7.78 -0.65
CA PHE A 59 -3.05 -8.17 -1.88
C PHE A 59 -1.56 -7.87 -1.75
N ASP A 60 -0.73 -8.91 -1.69
CA ASP A 60 0.73 -8.75 -1.73
C ASP A 60 1.19 -8.60 -3.19
N MET A 61 1.69 -7.42 -3.50
CA MET A 61 2.10 -7.06 -4.85
C MET A 61 3.62 -7.26 -5.01
N PRO A 62 4.11 -7.65 -6.20
CA PRO A 62 5.53 -7.91 -6.39
C PRO A 62 6.41 -6.68 -6.13
N GLY A 63 7.58 -6.87 -5.53
CA GLY A 63 8.45 -5.75 -5.13
C GLY A 63 9.11 -4.96 -6.27
N GLN A 64 8.93 -5.34 -7.54
CA GLN A 64 9.59 -4.67 -8.67
C GLN A 64 8.77 -3.49 -9.16
N ILE A 65 9.33 -2.28 -9.04
CA ILE A 65 8.59 -1.05 -9.37
C ILE A 65 8.31 -0.89 -10.86
N GLU A 66 9.12 -1.53 -11.72
CA GLU A 66 9.03 -1.46 -13.18
C GLU A 66 7.78 -2.16 -13.73
N LEU A 67 7.21 -3.10 -12.96
CA LEU A 67 5.94 -3.75 -13.30
C LEU A 67 4.77 -2.77 -13.27
N TYR A 68 4.91 -1.71 -12.47
CA TYR A 68 3.91 -0.67 -12.38
C TYR A 68 4.12 0.34 -13.50
N THR A 69 5.33 0.83 -13.73
CA THR A 69 5.54 2.02 -14.59
C THR A 69 5.31 1.84 -16.09
N HIS A 70 5.39 0.62 -16.65
CA HIS A 70 5.45 0.44 -18.11
C HIS A 70 4.29 -0.32 -18.74
N ILE A 71 3.50 -1.05 -17.97
CA ILE A 71 2.40 -1.88 -18.50
C ILE A 71 1.15 -1.58 -17.68
N PRO A 72 0.02 -1.22 -18.31
CA PRO A 72 -1.20 -0.83 -17.62
C PRO A 72 -1.97 -2.02 -17.02
N VAL A 73 -1.26 -3.02 -16.49
CA VAL A 73 -1.84 -4.20 -15.85
C VAL A 73 -2.58 -3.81 -14.57
N LEU A 74 -1.95 -3.00 -13.72
CA LEU A 74 -2.52 -2.63 -12.43
C LEU A 74 -3.81 -1.83 -12.54
N PRO A 75 -3.90 -0.77 -13.36
CA PRO A 75 -5.15 -0.05 -13.55
C PRO A 75 -6.28 -0.97 -14.00
N SER A 76 -6.00 -1.94 -14.87
CA SER A 76 -6.99 -2.94 -15.30
C SER A 76 -7.41 -3.87 -14.15
N LEU A 77 -6.47 -4.37 -13.36
CA LEU A 77 -6.76 -5.20 -12.19
C LEU A 77 -7.58 -4.44 -11.13
N ILE A 78 -7.17 -3.22 -10.80
CA ILE A 78 -7.87 -2.34 -9.86
C ILE A 78 -9.30 -2.07 -10.33
N ASN A 79 -9.49 -1.78 -11.63
CA ASN A 79 -10.82 -1.58 -12.20
C ASN A 79 -11.68 -2.84 -12.12
N HIS A 80 -11.12 -4.03 -12.36
CA HIS A 80 -11.84 -5.29 -12.20
C HIS A 80 -12.26 -5.51 -10.75
N LEU A 81 -11.33 -5.39 -9.80
CA LEU A 81 -11.61 -5.53 -8.36
C LEU A 81 -12.68 -4.54 -7.87
N LYS A 82 -12.67 -3.30 -8.39
CA LYS A 82 -13.62 -2.25 -7.98
C LYS A 82 -14.99 -2.37 -8.66
N LEU A 83 -15.04 -2.67 -9.96
CA LEU A 83 -16.27 -2.64 -10.75
C LEU A 83 -16.99 -3.99 -10.75
N ASN A 84 -16.25 -5.10 -10.75
CA ASN A 84 -16.80 -6.44 -10.87
C ASN A 84 -17.00 -7.09 -9.49
N LEU A 85 -16.01 -6.95 -8.60
CA LEU A 85 -16.07 -7.49 -7.23
C LEU A 85 -16.52 -6.47 -6.18
N HIS A 86 -16.75 -5.22 -6.59
CA HIS A 86 -17.26 -4.14 -5.72
C HIS A 86 -16.39 -3.85 -4.48
N PHE A 87 -15.07 -4.11 -4.56
CA PHE A 87 -14.16 -3.80 -3.45
C PHE A 87 -13.86 -2.30 -3.32
N ARG A 88 -13.74 -1.85 -2.08
CA ARG A 88 -13.14 -0.56 -1.73
C ARG A 88 -11.66 -0.75 -1.53
N LEU A 89 -10.88 -0.23 -2.46
CA LEU A 89 -9.44 -0.44 -2.49
C LEU A 89 -8.71 0.74 -1.86
N CYS A 90 -7.68 0.44 -1.09
CA CYS A 90 -6.69 1.40 -0.64
C CYS A 90 -5.29 0.84 -0.92
N ALA A 91 -4.42 1.64 -1.52
CA ALA A 91 -3.03 1.29 -1.76
C ALA A 91 -2.17 1.71 -0.57
N ALA A 92 -1.48 0.76 0.06
CA ALA A 92 -0.44 1.03 1.06
C ALA A 92 0.94 0.98 0.39
N TYR A 93 1.57 2.13 0.19
CA TYR A 93 2.89 2.21 -0.45
C TYR A 93 4.00 2.31 0.60
N LEU A 94 4.88 1.32 0.63
CA LEU A 94 5.96 1.24 1.59
C LEU A 94 7.26 1.81 1.00
N LEU A 95 7.75 2.89 1.60
CA LEU A 95 9.10 3.39 1.38
C LEU A 95 9.96 3.02 2.59
N GLU A 96 11.22 2.62 2.41
CA GLU A 96 12.07 2.22 3.53
C GLU A 96 12.75 3.42 4.20
N SER A 97 12.78 3.44 5.54
CA SER A 97 13.37 4.52 6.33
C SER A 97 14.83 4.89 6.01
N PRO A 98 15.72 4.00 5.51
CA PRO A 98 17.05 4.39 5.08
C PRO A 98 17.07 5.42 3.94
N PHE A 99 15.97 5.58 3.19
CA PHE A 99 15.83 6.65 2.19
C PHE A 99 15.84 8.05 2.83
N LEU A 100 15.50 8.16 4.12
CA LEU A 100 15.54 9.43 4.86
C LEU A 100 16.97 9.90 5.20
N VAL A 101 17.95 9.00 5.15
CA VAL A 101 19.35 9.32 5.43
C VAL A 101 19.96 10.14 4.30
N ASP A 102 19.53 9.88 3.06
CA ASP A 102 20.01 10.55 1.86
C ASP A 102 18.86 11.29 1.17
N LYS A 103 18.94 12.63 1.17
CA LYS A 103 17.91 13.49 0.59
C LYS A 103 17.61 13.17 -0.89
N THR A 104 18.62 12.85 -1.68
CA THR A 104 18.40 12.53 -3.10
C THR A 104 17.62 11.24 -3.25
N LYS A 105 17.87 10.25 -2.38
CA LYS A 105 17.06 9.02 -2.33
C LYS A 105 15.64 9.31 -1.87
N TYR A 106 15.47 10.12 -0.82
CA TYR A 106 14.15 10.55 -0.35
C TYR A 106 13.32 11.14 -1.49
N PHE A 107 13.86 12.11 -2.23
CA PHE A 107 13.15 12.70 -3.38
C PHE A 107 12.82 11.68 -4.47
N ALA A 108 13.74 10.78 -4.79
CA ALA A 108 13.45 9.69 -5.74
C ALA A 108 12.31 8.79 -5.25
N GLY A 109 12.27 8.49 -3.95
CA GLY A 109 11.18 7.73 -3.32
C GLY A 109 9.84 8.46 -3.37
N VAL A 110 9.81 9.76 -3.06
CA VAL A 110 8.60 10.58 -3.15
C VAL A 110 8.07 10.62 -4.59
N MET A 111 8.94 10.86 -5.57
CA MET A 111 8.55 10.87 -6.99
C MET A 111 8.02 9.51 -7.46
N SER A 112 8.60 8.42 -6.96
CA SER A 112 8.11 7.06 -7.25
C SER A 112 6.73 6.82 -6.63
N ALA A 113 6.51 7.22 -5.38
CA ALA A 113 5.21 7.15 -4.72
C ALA A 113 4.15 7.96 -5.49
N MET A 114 4.48 9.18 -5.91
CA MET A 114 3.57 10.02 -6.71
C MET A 114 3.23 9.40 -8.06
N SER A 115 4.21 8.80 -8.74
CA SER A 115 3.97 8.08 -9.99
C SER A 115 3.01 6.91 -9.79
N ALA A 116 3.15 6.17 -8.68
CA ALA A 116 2.29 5.06 -8.33
C ALA A 116 0.86 5.53 -8.00
N MET A 117 0.72 6.64 -7.27
CA MET A 117 -0.56 7.28 -6.96
C MET A 117 -1.33 7.66 -8.23
N ILE A 118 -0.68 8.36 -9.16
CA ILE A 118 -1.29 8.80 -10.42
C ILE A 118 -1.73 7.60 -11.25
N MET A 119 -0.94 6.54 -11.25
CA MET A 119 -1.23 5.35 -12.04
C MET A 119 -2.39 4.52 -11.49
N MET A 120 -2.44 4.34 -10.16
CA MET A 120 -3.45 3.47 -9.54
C MET A 120 -4.82 4.14 -9.39
N GLU A 121 -4.89 5.47 -9.32
CA GLU A 121 -6.15 6.24 -9.22
C GLU A 121 -7.09 5.78 -8.08
N ILE A 122 -6.51 5.32 -6.96
CA ILE A 122 -7.23 4.92 -5.74
C ILE A 122 -6.65 5.64 -4.51
N PRO A 123 -7.39 5.70 -3.38
CA PRO A 123 -6.86 6.19 -2.12
C PRO A 123 -5.51 5.54 -1.79
N HIS A 124 -4.51 6.35 -1.49
CA HIS A 124 -3.13 5.90 -1.37
C HIS A 124 -2.50 6.42 -0.08
N ILE A 125 -2.06 5.49 0.76
CA ILE A 125 -1.41 5.76 2.04
C ILE A 125 0.08 5.52 1.87
N ASN A 126 0.88 6.55 2.11
CA ASN A 126 2.33 6.44 2.05
C ASN A 126 2.86 6.07 3.44
N ILE A 127 3.65 5.00 3.50
CA ILE A 127 4.12 4.42 4.75
C ILE A 127 5.65 4.39 4.73
N MET A 128 6.28 4.95 5.75
CA MET A 128 7.71 4.81 5.97
C MET A 128 7.98 3.58 6.82
N SER A 129 8.42 2.50 6.19
CA SER A 129 8.70 1.21 6.83
C SER A 129 10.09 1.13 7.45
N LYS A 130 10.31 0.12 8.30
CA LYS A 130 11.60 -0.19 8.94
C LYS A 130 12.17 0.98 9.76
N MET A 131 11.31 1.71 10.47
CA MET A 131 11.69 2.88 11.25
C MET A 131 12.71 2.58 12.37
N ASP A 132 12.82 1.32 12.76
CA ASP A 132 13.82 0.78 13.68
C ASP A 132 15.27 0.95 13.18
N LEU A 133 15.52 0.89 11.87
CA LEU A 133 16.86 0.95 11.29
C LEU A 133 17.54 2.32 11.43
N ILE A 134 16.75 3.40 11.48
CA ILE A 134 17.25 4.78 11.58
C ILE A 134 17.23 5.31 13.02
N LYS A 135 16.88 4.49 14.00
CA LYS A 135 16.89 4.88 15.43
C LYS A 135 18.30 5.33 15.83
N GLY A 136 18.41 6.58 16.26
CA GLY A 136 19.67 7.19 16.69
C GLY A 136 20.53 7.78 15.56
N GLN A 137 20.18 7.56 14.29
CA GLN A 137 20.88 8.16 13.15
C GLN A 137 20.35 9.57 12.84
N ILE A 138 19.04 9.76 12.97
CA ILE A 138 18.35 11.02 12.68
C ILE A 138 17.71 11.56 13.97
N LYS A 139 17.83 12.88 14.20
CA LYS A 139 17.17 13.53 15.34
C LYS A 139 15.66 13.54 15.12
N LYS A 140 14.85 13.32 16.17
CA LYS A 140 13.38 13.35 16.07
C LYS A 140 12.81 14.60 15.40
N ARG A 141 13.44 15.76 15.58
CA ARG A 141 13.03 17.02 14.92
C ARG A 141 13.24 17.01 13.41
N GLU A 142 14.33 16.39 12.96
CA GLU A 142 14.66 16.25 11.54
C GLU A 142 13.79 15.19 10.88
N LEU A 143 13.48 14.11 11.60
CA LEU A 143 12.53 13.10 11.14
C LEU A 143 11.14 13.71 10.84
N LYS A 144 10.62 14.56 11.72
CA LYS A 144 9.33 15.25 11.49
C LYS A 144 9.31 16.06 10.20
N ARG A 145 10.46 16.61 9.77
CA ARG A 145 10.56 17.39 8.52
C ARG A 145 10.50 16.53 7.26
N TYR A 146 10.71 15.22 7.37
CA TYR A 146 10.54 14.30 6.23
C TYR A 146 9.19 13.60 6.25
N LEU A 147 8.59 13.43 7.43
CA LEU A 147 7.24 12.91 7.53
C LEU A 147 6.19 13.96 7.13
N ASP A 148 6.51 15.23 7.37
CA ASP A 148 5.69 16.41 7.03
C ASP A 148 6.60 17.50 6.43
N PRO A 149 6.92 17.41 5.12
CA PRO A 149 7.94 18.23 4.48
C PRO A 149 7.50 19.64 4.06
N ASP A 150 8.05 20.68 4.70
CA ASP A 150 7.92 22.07 4.23
C ASP A 150 8.67 22.29 2.90
N PRO A 151 7.98 22.60 1.78
CA PRO A 151 8.58 22.76 0.46
C PRO A 151 9.65 23.86 0.40
N LEU A 152 9.43 24.98 1.10
CA LEU A 152 10.34 26.12 1.07
C LEU A 152 11.69 25.77 1.71
N LEU A 153 11.67 25.00 2.79
CA LEU A 153 12.89 24.55 3.46
C LEU A 153 13.65 23.49 2.65
N LEU A 154 12.93 22.69 1.86
CA LEU A 154 13.53 21.66 1.02
C LEU A 154 14.30 22.26 -0.17
N ALA A 155 13.73 23.26 -0.86
CA ALA A 155 14.37 23.87 -2.03
C ALA A 155 15.73 24.49 -1.70
N ASP A 156 15.81 25.28 -0.62
CA ASP A 156 17.04 25.94 -0.19
C ASP A 156 18.14 24.94 0.20
N GLU A 157 17.75 23.88 0.92
CA GLU A 157 18.69 22.85 1.34
C GLU A 157 19.24 22.03 0.17
N ILE A 158 18.45 21.76 -0.87
CA ILE A 158 18.90 21.04 -2.07
C ILE A 158 19.83 21.93 -2.90
N ASN A 159 19.41 23.17 -3.16
CA ASN A 159 20.17 24.13 -3.97
C ASN A 159 21.54 24.43 -3.35
N SER A 160 21.68 24.33 -2.03
CA SER A 160 22.99 24.46 -1.36
C SER A 160 24.00 23.35 -1.70
N LYS A 161 23.53 22.17 -2.13
CA LYS A 161 24.35 20.97 -2.40
C LYS A 161 24.45 20.62 -3.89
N THR A 162 23.52 21.10 -4.71
CA THR A 162 23.48 20.81 -6.15
C THR A 162 24.14 21.90 -6.99
N ASN A 163 24.48 21.58 -8.24
CA ASN A 163 24.99 22.58 -9.18
C ASN A 163 23.88 23.61 -9.53
N PRO A 164 24.21 24.91 -9.63
CA PRO A 164 23.27 25.97 -10.05
C PRO A 164 22.44 25.67 -11.30
N LYS A 165 22.97 24.86 -12.23
CA LYS A 165 22.25 24.42 -13.43
C LYS A 165 20.96 23.64 -13.11
N PHE A 166 20.88 22.96 -11.96
CA PHE A 166 19.74 22.14 -11.57
C PHE A 166 18.74 22.87 -10.67
N HIS A 167 18.97 24.14 -10.31
CA HIS A 167 18.10 24.85 -9.36
C HIS A 167 16.67 25.00 -9.87
N SER A 168 16.50 25.30 -11.16
CA SER A 168 15.17 25.37 -11.77
C SER A 168 14.45 24.02 -11.79
N LEU A 169 15.19 22.92 -11.93
CA LEU A 169 14.64 21.57 -11.84
C LEU A 169 14.24 21.23 -10.40
N ASN A 170 15.08 21.56 -9.42
CA ASN A 170 14.80 21.33 -8.01
C ASN A 170 13.55 22.11 -7.56
N GLU A 171 13.42 23.37 -7.97
CA GLU A 171 12.23 24.19 -7.71
C GLU A 171 10.97 23.56 -8.30
N ALA A 172 11.03 23.09 -9.55
CA ALA A 172 9.90 22.41 -10.19
C ALA A 172 9.51 21.09 -9.48
N ILE A 173 10.49 20.30 -9.03
CA ILE A 173 10.24 19.07 -8.26
C ILE A 173 9.62 19.39 -6.90
N VAL A 174 10.14 20.40 -6.20
CA VAL A 174 9.60 20.82 -4.90
C VAL A 174 8.17 21.33 -5.05
N GLN A 175 7.89 22.14 -6.08
CA GLN A 175 6.55 22.63 -6.35
C GLN A 175 5.59 21.48 -6.69
N LEU A 176 6.03 20.49 -7.47
CA LEU A 176 5.22 19.31 -7.77
C LEU A 176 4.85 18.53 -6.48
N ILE A 177 5.79 18.39 -5.55
CA ILE A 177 5.55 17.71 -4.27
C ILE A 177 4.57 18.50 -3.40
N ASP A 178 4.63 19.83 -3.44
CA ASP A 178 3.69 20.72 -2.73
C ASP A 178 2.27 20.63 -3.33
N ASP A 179 2.16 20.68 -4.66
CA ASP A 179 0.88 20.63 -5.39
C ASP A 179 0.09 19.35 -5.10
N PHE A 180 0.78 18.23 -4.85
CA PHE A 180 0.15 16.95 -4.48
C PHE A 180 -0.11 16.82 -2.97
N ASN A 181 -0.06 17.94 -2.25
CA ASN A 181 -0.35 18.08 -0.84
C ASN A 181 0.54 17.16 -0.01
N MET A 182 1.80 17.57 0.21
CA MET A 182 2.83 16.90 1.00
C MET A 182 2.57 15.40 1.20
N VAL A 183 3.13 14.56 0.32
CA VAL A 183 3.17 13.10 0.47
C VAL A 183 3.64 12.79 1.90
N SER A 184 2.69 12.62 2.80
CA SER A 184 2.95 12.45 4.22
C SER A 184 3.13 10.98 4.45
N PHE A 185 4.22 10.64 5.13
CA PHE A 185 4.53 9.26 5.42
C PHE A 185 4.12 8.93 6.83
N LEU A 186 3.33 7.88 6.97
CA LEU A 186 3.03 7.29 8.27
C LEU A 186 4.20 6.40 8.69
N PRO A 187 4.80 6.61 9.87
CA PRO A 187 5.89 5.77 10.33
C PRO A 187 5.37 4.38 10.73
N LEU A 188 5.99 3.34 10.19
CA LEU A 188 5.71 1.95 10.51
C LEU A 188 6.94 1.27 11.14
N GLU A 189 6.73 0.77 12.35
CA GLU A 189 7.62 -0.21 13.00
C GLU A 189 6.83 -1.50 13.21
N SER A 190 7.15 -2.55 12.45
CA SER A 190 6.38 -3.81 12.43
C SER A 190 6.38 -4.55 13.76
N GLY A 191 7.38 -4.32 14.61
CA GLY A 191 7.43 -4.88 15.97
C GLY A 191 6.64 -4.10 17.01
N ASN A 192 6.02 -2.97 16.64
CA ASN A 192 5.24 -2.13 17.54
C ASN A 192 3.75 -2.16 17.17
N GLU A 193 2.94 -2.79 18.00
CA GLU A 193 1.49 -2.92 17.81
C GLU A 193 0.77 -1.58 17.70
N GLU A 194 1.20 -0.55 18.44
CA GLU A 194 0.61 0.79 18.35
C GLU A 194 0.84 1.43 16.98
N SER A 195 2.03 1.20 16.40
CA SER A 195 2.38 1.71 15.07
C SER A 195 1.54 1.03 14.00
N VAL A 196 1.34 -0.28 14.11
CA VAL A 196 0.50 -1.05 13.19
C VAL A 196 -0.96 -0.64 13.32
N ALA A 197 -1.47 -0.49 14.54
CA ALA A 197 -2.84 -0.04 14.82
C ALA A 197 -3.11 1.37 14.26
N ALA A 198 -2.13 2.27 14.33
CA ALA A 198 -2.24 3.58 13.70
C ALA A 198 -2.40 3.46 12.17
N ILE A 199 -1.56 2.66 11.49
CA ILE A 199 -1.71 2.43 10.04
C ILE A 199 -3.09 1.85 9.72
N LEU A 200 -3.55 0.87 10.50
CA LEU A 200 -4.86 0.25 10.29
C LEU A 200 -5.99 1.28 10.37
N SER A 201 -5.96 2.18 11.36
CA SER A 201 -6.95 3.27 11.47
C SER A 201 -6.99 4.16 10.23
N TYR A 202 -5.83 4.48 9.63
CA TYR A 202 -5.79 5.25 8.39
C TYR A 202 -6.32 4.46 7.19
N VAL A 203 -6.09 3.14 7.16
CA VAL A 203 -6.67 2.25 6.15
C VAL A 203 -8.18 2.18 6.31
N ASP A 204 -8.70 2.01 7.54
CA ASP A 204 -10.13 2.00 7.86
C ASP A 204 -10.82 3.29 7.38
N ASP A 205 -10.19 4.44 7.64
CA ASP A 205 -10.67 5.75 7.18
C ASP A 205 -10.67 5.86 5.65
N ALA A 206 -9.61 5.37 4.99
CA ALA A 206 -9.46 5.44 3.54
C ALA A 206 -10.39 4.50 2.78
N THR A 207 -10.71 3.34 3.36
CA THR A 207 -11.67 2.36 2.81
C THR A 207 -13.10 2.63 3.26
N GLN A 208 -13.31 3.57 4.20
CA GLN A 208 -14.59 3.84 4.86
C GLN A 208 -15.19 2.59 5.53
N TRP A 209 -14.34 1.70 6.03
CA TRP A 209 -14.75 0.41 6.58
C TRP A 209 -15.74 0.53 7.75
N ALA A 210 -15.55 1.55 8.60
CA ALA A 210 -16.41 1.79 9.76
C ALA A 210 -17.85 2.23 9.40
N GLU A 211 -18.08 2.81 8.22
CA GLU A 211 -19.42 3.24 7.78
C GLU A 211 -20.27 2.06 7.28
N ASP A 212 -19.64 0.93 6.95
CA ASP A 212 -20.30 -0.29 6.46
C ASP A 212 -20.67 -1.28 7.55
N GLN A 213 -20.14 -1.08 8.76
CA GLN A 213 -20.56 -1.90 9.89
C GLN A 213 -22.00 -1.51 10.26
N GLU A 214 -22.97 -2.32 9.81
CA GLU A 214 -24.34 -2.23 10.32
C GLU A 214 -24.28 -2.31 11.86
N PRO A 215 -25.03 -1.46 12.58
CA PRO A 215 -25.06 -1.54 14.03
C PRO A 215 -25.55 -2.92 14.44
N LYS A 216 -24.64 -3.75 14.96
CA LYS A 216 -25.00 -5.07 15.51
C LYS A 216 -25.97 -4.81 16.65
N GLU A 217 -27.21 -5.28 16.50
CA GLU A 217 -28.21 -5.21 17.57
C GLU A 217 -27.58 -5.81 18.84
N PRO A 218 -27.71 -5.13 20.00
CA PRO A 218 -27.24 -5.70 21.25
C PRO A 218 -27.87 -7.07 21.38
N LYS A 219 -27.07 -8.12 21.59
CA LYS A 219 -27.61 -9.42 21.94
C LYS A 219 -28.47 -9.22 23.18
N ASP A 220 -29.78 -9.41 23.03
CA ASP A 220 -30.67 -9.59 24.17
C ASP A 220 -30.10 -10.75 24.98
N GLU A 221 -29.39 -10.44 26.07
CA GLU A 221 -29.09 -11.44 27.08
C GLU A 221 -30.44 -11.97 27.53
N GLU A 222 -30.70 -13.24 27.19
CA GLU A 222 -31.88 -14.01 27.56
C GLU A 222 -32.17 -13.83 29.06
N LEU A 223 -33.04 -12.87 29.38
CA LEU A 223 -33.79 -12.80 30.62
C LEU A 223 -34.88 -13.87 30.58
N GLU A 224 -34.50 -15.14 30.48
CA GLU A 224 -35.41 -16.27 30.72
C GLU A 224 -34.79 -17.21 31.75
N GLY A 225 -35.40 -17.23 32.94
CA GLY A 225 -34.98 -18.10 34.02
C GLY A 225 -35.45 -17.73 35.42
N SER A 226 -36.53 -16.96 35.57
CA SER A 226 -37.31 -17.00 36.82
C SER A 226 -38.29 -18.18 36.74
N GLU A 227 -37.90 -19.35 37.24
CA GLU A 227 -38.88 -20.34 37.67
C GLU A 227 -38.61 -20.77 39.12
N GLU A 228 -39.67 -20.62 39.90
CA GLU A 228 -39.91 -21.00 41.28
C GLU A 228 -39.49 -22.44 41.59
N VAL A 229 -38.92 -22.66 42.79
CA VAL A 229 -39.24 -23.87 43.56
C VAL A 229 -39.42 -23.48 45.03
N GLU A 230 -40.69 -23.33 45.44
CA GLU A 230 -41.13 -23.59 46.81
C GLU A 230 -41.13 -25.11 47.07
N ILE A 231 -40.42 -25.54 48.12
CA ILE A 231 -40.86 -26.31 49.31
C ILE A 231 -39.61 -26.83 50.04
#